data_AF-A0A3B9VKD8-F1
#
_entry.id   AF-A0A3B9VKD8-F1
#
_cell.length_a   1.000
_cell.length_b   1.000
_cell.length_c   1.000
_cell.angle_alpha   90.00
_cell.angle_beta   90.00
_cell.angle_gamma   90.00
#
_symmetry.space_group_name_H-M   'P 1'
#
loop_
_entity.id
_entity.type
_entity.pdbx_description
1 polymer ?
#
loop_
_entity_poly.entity_id
_entity_poly.type
_entity_poly.pdbx_seq_one_letter_code
_entity_poly.pdbx_strand_id
1 'polypeptide(L)'
;MAPKIILASASPARYKLLQSAGITPEVIVSGVDEESSDYQNLSPKELVIALAIVKAHTVREKINYPALIIGCDSTFEFQGQSLGKPGSAANAIARAKQLRGKSGV
;
A
#
# COMPACT_ATOMS: atom_id res chain seq x y z
N MET A 1 0.76 -25.79 15.03
CA MET A 1 -0.14 -25.10 14.08
C MET A 1 0.63 -23.99 13.41
N ALA A 2 0.46 -23.79 12.10
CA ALA A 2 1.00 -22.60 11.43
C ALA A 2 0.28 -21.34 11.96
N PRO A 3 0.96 -20.18 12.08
CA PRO A 3 0.32 -18.96 12.54
C PRO A 3 -0.77 -18.53 11.56
N LYS A 4 -1.84 -17.90 12.08
CA LYS A 4 -2.79 -17.19 11.22
C LYS A 4 -2.06 -16.02 10.55
N ILE A 5 -2.31 -15.82 9.26
CA ILE A 5 -1.73 -14.72 8.48
C ILE A 5 -2.86 -13.77 8.08
N ILE A 6 -2.66 -12.47 8.34
CA ILE A 6 -3.62 -11.42 8.01
C ILE A 6 -2.97 -10.46 7.02
N LEU A 7 -3.67 -10.14 5.93
CA LEU A 7 -3.31 -9.07 5.01
C LEU A 7 -4.07 -7.79 5.42
N ALA A 8 -3.32 -6.79 5.88
CA ALA A 8 -3.85 -5.49 6.33
C ALA A 8 -4.12 -4.53 5.15
N SER A 9 -4.76 -5.00 4.08
CA SER A 9 -4.90 -4.25 2.83
C SER A 9 -6.12 -4.71 2.02
N ALA A 10 -6.86 -3.76 1.44
CA ALA A 10 -7.97 -4.02 0.53
C ALA A 10 -7.55 -4.38 -0.91
N SER A 11 -6.25 -4.31 -1.23
CA SER A 11 -5.75 -4.51 -2.60
C SER A 11 -5.97 -5.95 -3.11
N PRO A 12 -6.74 -6.14 -4.20
CA PRO A 12 -6.92 -7.46 -4.81
C PRO A 12 -5.61 -8.03 -5.38
N ALA A 13 -4.70 -7.17 -5.84
CA ALA A 13 -3.41 -7.59 -6.39
C ALA A 13 -2.50 -8.20 -5.31
N ARG A 14 -2.44 -7.58 -4.12
CA ARG A 14 -1.64 -8.10 -2.99
C ARG A 14 -2.20 -9.42 -2.46
N TYR A 15 -3.53 -9.55 -2.41
CA TYR A 15 -4.17 -10.81 -2.04
C TYR A 15 -3.80 -11.94 -3.01
N LYS A 16 -3.94 -11.69 -4.33
CA LYS A 16 -3.55 -12.66 -5.37
C LYS A 16 -2.07 -13.01 -5.32
N LEU A 17 -1.20 -12.04 -5.04
CA LEU A 17 0.24 -12.28 -4.88
C LEU A 17 0.52 -13.28 -3.75
N LEU A 18 -0.08 -13.06 -2.56
CA LEU A 18 0.07 -14.00 -1.44
C LEU A 18 -0.46 -15.39 -1.79
N GLN A 19 -1.64 -15.48 -2.43
CA GLN A 19 -2.19 -16.75 -2.87
C GLN A 19 -1.26 -17.47 -3.85
N SER A 20 -0.67 -16.76 -4.80
CA SER A 20 0.29 -17.34 -5.76
C SER A 20 1.56 -17.87 -5.09
N ALA A 21 1.92 -17.33 -3.92
CA ALA A 21 3.00 -17.81 -3.07
C ALA A 21 2.58 -18.95 -2.11
N GLY A 22 1.37 -19.48 -2.23
CA GLY A 22 0.84 -20.54 -1.36
C GLY A 22 0.33 -20.04 0.00
N ILE A 23 0.19 -18.72 0.19
CA ILE A 23 -0.32 -18.10 1.41
C ILE A 23 -1.77 -17.71 1.22
N THR A 24 -2.67 -18.26 2.05
CA THR A 24 -4.09 -17.85 2.07
C THR A 24 -4.34 -16.98 3.29
N PRO A 25 -4.22 -15.64 3.18
CA PRO A 25 -4.40 -14.75 4.31
C PRO A 25 -5.89 -14.49 4.59
N GLU A 26 -6.21 -14.21 5.85
CA GLU A 26 -7.42 -13.45 6.20
C GLU A 26 -7.23 -11.98 5.79
N VAL A 27 -8.24 -11.33 5.23
CA VAL A 27 -8.15 -9.92 4.84
C VAL A 27 -8.88 -9.06 5.86
N ILE A 28 -8.15 -8.14 6.50
CA ILE A 28 -8.72 -7.13 7.39
C ILE A 28 -8.25 -5.76 6.90
N VAL A 29 -9.19 -4.91 6.49
CA VAL A 29 -8.85 -3.55 6.03
C VAL A 29 -8.60 -2.64 7.23
N SER A 30 -7.48 -1.92 7.23
CA SER A 30 -7.11 -1.04 8.34
C SER A 30 -8.06 0.16 8.49
N GLY A 31 -8.50 0.77 7.39
CA GLY A 31 -9.32 1.98 7.40
C GLY A 31 -8.53 3.25 7.71
N VAL A 32 -7.20 3.20 7.59
CA VAL A 32 -6.30 4.35 7.76
C VAL A 32 -6.62 5.41 6.71
N ASP A 33 -6.67 6.67 7.14
CA ASP A 33 -6.73 7.82 6.23
C ASP A 33 -5.32 8.09 5.67
N GLU A 34 -5.10 7.72 4.42
CA GLU A 34 -3.79 7.77 3.77
C GLU A 34 -3.40 9.19 3.32
N GLU A 35 -4.34 10.14 3.37
CA GLU A 35 -4.17 11.53 2.92
C GLU A 35 -4.08 12.53 4.10
N SER A 36 -3.89 12.02 5.34
CA SER A 36 -3.74 12.85 6.54
C SER A 36 -2.62 13.89 6.41
N SER A 37 -2.81 15.05 7.04
CA SER A 37 -1.80 16.10 7.13
C SER A 37 -0.49 15.65 7.77
N ASP A 38 -0.54 14.62 8.60
CA ASP A 38 0.63 14.05 9.27
C ASP A 38 1.68 13.49 8.29
N TYR A 39 1.26 13.18 7.07
CA TYR A 39 2.12 12.58 6.05
C TYR A 39 2.61 13.55 4.98
N GLN A 40 2.14 14.81 4.99
CA GLN A 40 2.38 15.77 3.90
C GLN A 40 3.86 16.13 3.70
N ASN A 41 4.68 16.02 4.74
CA ASN A 41 6.11 16.36 4.68
C ASN A 41 7.02 15.15 4.46
N LEU A 42 6.45 13.95 4.32
CA LEU A 42 7.24 12.73 4.08
C LEU A 42 7.64 12.65 2.61
N SER A 43 8.87 12.20 2.34
CA SER A 43 9.24 11.74 1.01
C SER A 43 8.39 10.53 0.58
N PRO A 44 8.25 10.25 -0.72
CA PRO A 44 7.47 9.09 -1.20
C PRO A 44 7.88 7.76 -0.53
N LYS A 45 9.18 7.57 -0.30
CA LYS A 45 9.71 6.38 0.40
C LYS A 45 9.30 6.34 1.87
N GLU A 46 9.41 7.47 2.59
CA GLU A 46 9.01 7.55 3.99
C GLU A 46 7.51 7.34 4.15
N LEU A 47 6.71 7.91 3.24
CA LEU A 47 5.27 7.78 3.19
C LEU A 47 4.84 6.31 3.12
N VAL A 48 5.35 5.54 2.14
CA VAL A 48 4.94 4.14 1.97
C VAL A 48 5.36 3.27 3.16
N ILE A 49 6.51 3.55 3.78
CA ILE A 49 6.95 2.85 4.99
C ILE A 49 6.01 3.18 6.16
N ALA A 50 5.74 4.45 6.39
CA ALA A 50 4.85 4.92 7.47
C ALA A 50 3.45 4.32 7.31
N LEU A 51 2.85 4.40 6.12
CA LEU A 51 1.53 3.85 5.86
C LEU A 51 1.50 2.32 6.02
N ALA A 52 2.52 1.59 5.57
CA ALA A 52 2.58 0.14 5.75
C ALA A 52 2.58 -0.25 7.24
N ILE A 53 3.36 0.46 8.07
CA ILE A 53 3.44 0.27 9.51
C ILE A 53 2.09 0.58 10.16
N VAL A 54 1.53 1.77 9.91
CA VAL A 54 0.26 2.20 10.52
C VAL A 54 -0.86 1.23 10.16
N LYS A 55 -0.96 0.80 8.89
CA LYS A 55 -1.96 -0.19 8.45
C LYS A 55 -1.87 -1.50 9.24
N ALA A 56 -0.67 -2.03 9.45
CA ALA A 56 -0.47 -3.26 10.23
C ALA A 56 -0.86 -3.07 11.71
N HIS A 57 -0.43 -1.97 12.33
CA HIS A 57 -0.72 -1.67 13.73
C HIS A 57 -2.21 -1.41 13.98
N THR A 58 -2.90 -0.70 13.08
CA THR A 58 -4.36 -0.51 13.18
C THR A 58 -5.12 -1.84 13.10
N VAL A 59 -4.66 -2.79 12.26
CA VAL A 59 -5.26 -4.13 12.23
C VAL A 59 -4.94 -4.93 13.49
N ARG A 60 -3.76 -4.75 14.08
CA ARG A 60 -3.41 -5.39 15.36
C ARG A 60 -4.39 -5.03 16.47
N GLU A 61 -4.89 -3.80 16.51
CA GLU A 61 -5.89 -3.35 17.50
C GLU A 61 -7.28 -3.99 17.30
N LYS A 62 -7.57 -4.52 16.10
CA LYS A 62 -8.87 -5.14 15.77
C LYS A 62 -8.95 -6.63 16.13
N ILE A 63 -7.85 -7.24 16.57
CA ILE A 63 -7.79 -8.69 16.86
C ILE A 63 -7.33 -8.96 18.29
N ASN A 64 -7.79 -10.08 18.85
CA ASN A 64 -7.48 -10.54 20.21
C ASN A 64 -6.76 -11.90 20.25
N TYR A 65 -6.21 -12.35 19.11
CA TYR A 65 -5.50 -13.62 18.96
C TYR A 65 -4.13 -13.41 18.31
N PRO A 66 -3.17 -14.35 18.51
CA PRO A 66 -1.87 -14.26 17.85
C PRO A 66 -2.00 -14.48 16.33
N ALA A 67 -1.43 -13.57 15.55
CA ALA A 67 -1.37 -13.64 14.09
C ALA A 67 -0.14 -12.90 13.56
N LEU A 68 0.32 -13.30 12.37
CA LEU A 68 1.27 -12.54 11.57
C LEU A 68 0.49 -11.55 10.69
N ILE A 69 0.71 -10.25 10.90
CA ILE A 69 0.01 -9.19 10.15
C ILE A 69 0.96 -8.62 9.10
N ILE A 70 0.52 -8.61 7.84
CA ILE A 70 1.25 -8.08 6.70
C ILE A 70 0.63 -6.73 6.32
N GLY A 71 1.31 -5.65 6.69
CA GLY A 71 1.05 -4.30 6.18
C GLY A 71 1.88 -4.02 4.94
N CYS A 72 1.28 -3.36 3.95
CA CYS A 72 1.97 -2.96 2.73
C CYS A 72 1.43 -1.63 2.23
N ASP A 73 2.32 -0.83 1.68
CA ASP A 73 1.96 0.32 0.87
C ASP A 73 2.87 0.44 -0.36
N SER A 74 2.44 1.21 -1.35
CA SER A 74 3.17 1.35 -2.60
C SER A 74 2.74 2.63 -3.30
N THR A 75 3.72 3.40 -3.75
CA THR A 75 3.52 4.50 -4.69
C THR A 75 4.48 4.34 -5.85
N PHE A 76 4.21 5.03 -6.95
CA PHE A 76 5.15 5.16 -8.05
C PHE A 76 5.80 6.54 -7.97
N GLU A 77 7.08 6.58 -7.64
CA GLU A 77 7.89 7.78 -7.61
C GLU A 77 8.46 8.10 -9.00
N PHE A 78 8.27 9.33 -9.44
CA PHE A 78 8.92 9.85 -10.63
C PHE A 78 9.49 11.23 -10.38
N GLN A 79 10.81 11.37 -10.56
CA GLN A 79 11.54 12.63 -10.34
C GLN A 79 11.31 13.22 -8.94
N GLY A 80 11.34 12.38 -7.90
CA GLY A 80 11.13 12.79 -6.50
C GLY A 80 9.68 13.05 -6.11
N GLN A 81 8.71 12.81 -7.01
CA GLN A 81 7.29 12.99 -6.73
C GLN A 81 6.53 11.66 -6.74
N SER A 82 5.70 11.47 -5.73
CA SER A 82 4.73 10.38 -5.65
C SER A 82 3.61 10.60 -6.68
N LEU A 83 3.48 9.68 -7.64
CA LEU A 83 2.38 9.65 -8.60
C LEU A 83 1.31 8.66 -8.13
N GLY A 84 0.35 9.16 -7.36
CA GLY A 84 -0.85 8.41 -6.99
C GLY A 84 -1.78 8.11 -8.18
N LYS A 85 -3.01 7.70 -7.92
CA LYS A 85 -4.00 7.46 -9.00
C LYS A 85 -4.20 8.72 -9.86
N PRO A 86 -4.34 8.61 -11.19
CA PRO A 86 -4.42 9.78 -12.06
C PRO A 86 -5.72 10.58 -11.93
N GLY A 87 -6.77 10.00 -11.35
CA GLY A 87 -8.08 10.64 -11.14
C GLY A 87 -8.91 10.80 -12.42
N SER A 88 -8.28 11.12 -13.56
CA SER A 88 -8.92 11.27 -14.86
C SER A 88 -8.10 10.65 -16.00
N ALA A 89 -8.77 10.32 -17.12
CA ALA A 89 -8.12 9.82 -18.32
C ALA A 89 -7.14 10.85 -18.92
N ALA A 90 -7.49 12.14 -18.90
CA ALA A 90 -6.63 13.22 -19.38
C ALA A 90 -5.32 13.29 -18.58
N ASN A 91 -5.40 13.22 -17.24
CA ASN A 91 -4.23 13.17 -16.37
C ASN A 91 -3.39 11.92 -16.61
N ALA A 92 -4.02 10.76 -16.83
CA ALA A 92 -3.32 9.53 -17.14
C ALA A 92 -2.51 9.65 -18.43
N ILE A 93 -3.10 10.21 -19.50
CA ILE A 93 -2.41 10.44 -20.78
C ILE A 93 -1.27 11.44 -20.63
N ALA A 94 -1.50 12.54 -19.91
CA ALA A 94 -0.47 13.55 -19.66
C ALA A 94 0.74 12.96 -18.91
N ARG A 95 0.49 12.20 -17.84
CA ARG A 95 1.53 11.49 -17.09
C ARG A 95 2.26 10.46 -17.95
N ALA A 96 1.54 9.66 -18.74
CA ALA A 96 2.15 8.67 -19.64
C ALA A 96 3.09 9.33 -20.66
N LYS A 97 2.73 10.49 -21.21
CA LYS A 97 3.60 11.28 -22.10
C LYS A 97 4.86 11.76 -21.39
N GLN A 98 4.75 12.22 -20.14
CA GLN A 98 5.90 12.66 -19.34
C GLN A 98 6.86 11.51 -18.99
N LEU A 99 6.31 10.32 -18.73
CA LEU A 99 7.05 9.11 -18.38
C LEU A 99 7.71 8.44 -19.59
N ARG A 100 7.23 8.69 -20.81
CA ARG A 100 7.69 8.01 -22.03
C ARG A 100 9.21 8.12 -22.21
N GLY A 101 9.88 6.96 -22.30
CA GLY A 101 11.33 6.87 -22.49
C GLY A 101 12.14 7.17 -21.23
N LYS A 102 11.49 7.24 -20.06
CA LYS A 102 12.10 7.47 -18.75
C LYS A 102 11.66 6.38 -17.77
N SER A 103 12.26 6.36 -16.59
CA SER A 103 11.97 5.40 -15.53
C SER A 103 11.62 6.11 -14.23
N GLY A 104 10.81 5.45 -13.41
CA GLY A 104 10.52 5.81 -12.02
C GLY A 104 10.69 4.58 -11.13
N VAL A 105 10.49 4.75 -9.82
CA VAL A 105 10.65 3.70 -8.80
C VAL A 105 9.34 3.45 -8.09
#